data_AF-A0A4S1C9R8-F1
#
_entry.id   AF-A0A4S1C9R8-F1
#
_cell.length_a   1.000
_cell.length_b   1.000
_cell.length_c   1.000
_cell.angle_alpha   90.00
_cell.angle_beta   90.00
_cell.angle_gamma   90.00
#
_symmetry.space_group_name_H-M   'P 1'
#
loop_
_entity.id
_entity.type
_entity.pdbx_description
1 polymer ?
#
loop_
_entity_poly.entity_id
_entity_poly.type
_entity_poly.pdbx_seq_one_letter_code
_entity_poly.pdbx_strand_id
1 'polypeptide(L)'
;MFPQIRPQDIADILIMTFLVYQLYSWFKNSKALQVVMGLMFLGVIYFVTKSLGLFMTSWILQELGTVLLVLLIVVFQAEIRQALYRLSLLRNLFEHQESTVRLDLLEFSATIFSLASQRTGALVVFQREELLDDLILHGVPMDSLVSGSLVASIFIPGAPLHDGAVLVKDGRVALASCHLPLSVSAEVPQHLGTRHRAALGLSERSDAAVVVVSEERGAVSLAVDGKLEAIHTQAQLHERLTSLLQPLSREAERVGIMRRLFANFWPKVAIFCFVVASWLLITYRQGEILSVTAPVTFHNLPENLTLTRSYPDEIDLQLKTFSNLVGSPKNLDIVVDLDLGKVHEGANTVQVSKDQIKLPPGVVVVNLDRSLVRVTAEKKQPKASGRKR
;
A
#
# COMPACT_ATOMS: atom_id res chain seq x y z
N MET A 1 -31.40 10.73 -11.73
CA MET A 1 -31.44 10.23 -10.34
C MET A 1 -29.99 10.06 -9.91
N PHE A 2 -29.52 10.77 -8.89
CA PHE A 2 -28.12 10.62 -8.45
C PHE A 2 -27.94 9.18 -7.92
N PRO A 3 -26.88 8.46 -8.32
CA PRO A 3 -26.60 7.14 -7.78
C PRO A 3 -26.52 7.26 -6.25
N GLN A 4 -27.26 6.43 -5.52
CA GLN A 4 -27.18 6.43 -4.06
C GLN A 4 -25.79 5.93 -3.69
N ILE A 5 -24.88 6.88 -3.44
CA ILE A 5 -23.50 6.61 -3.01
C ILE A 5 -23.61 5.84 -1.70
N ARG A 6 -23.22 4.55 -1.72
CA ARG A 6 -23.16 3.77 -0.50
C ARG A 6 -21.98 4.28 0.32
N PRO A 7 -22.07 4.31 1.65
CA PRO A 7 -20.91 4.66 2.49
C PRO A 7 -19.71 3.74 2.23
N GLN A 8 -19.97 2.51 1.75
CA GLN A 8 -18.94 1.57 1.26
C GLN A 8 -18.16 2.12 0.06
N ASP A 9 -18.82 2.81 -0.88
CA ASP A 9 -18.18 3.39 -2.06
C ASP A 9 -17.24 4.53 -1.67
N ILE A 10 -17.65 5.34 -0.68
CA ILE A 10 -16.81 6.43 -0.13
C ILE A 10 -15.59 5.84 0.56
N ALA A 11 -15.78 4.79 1.36
CA ALA A 11 -14.67 4.10 2.03
C ALA A 11 -13.70 3.50 1.00
N ASP A 12 -14.21 2.86 -0.05
CA ASP A 12 -13.40 2.25 -1.12
C ASP A 12 -12.59 3.31 -1.87
N ILE A 13 -13.21 4.42 -2.29
CA ILE A 13 -12.51 5.54 -2.94
C ILE A 13 -11.40 6.10 -2.04
N LEU A 14 -11.66 6.25 -0.74
CA LEU A 14 -10.71 6.82 0.21
C LEU A 14 -9.53 5.88 0.46
N ILE A 15 -9.80 4.58 0.64
CA ILE A 15 -8.78 3.54 0.78
C ILE A 15 -7.94 3.45 -0.50
N MET A 16 -8.58 3.39 -1.67
CA MET A 16 -7.87 3.32 -2.95
C MET A 16 -7.03 4.58 -3.20
N THR A 17 -7.55 5.76 -2.89
CA THR A 17 -6.78 7.02 -2.98
C THR A 17 -5.54 6.97 -2.09
N PHE A 18 -5.67 6.49 -0.85
CA PHE A 18 -4.54 6.33 0.05
C PHE A 18 -3.51 5.34 -0.52
N LEU A 19 -3.97 4.19 -1.02
CA LEU A 19 -3.11 3.13 -1.56
C LEU A 19 -2.35 3.59 -2.81
N VAL A 20 -3.03 4.24 -3.75
CA VAL A 20 -2.41 4.81 -4.96
C VAL A 20 -1.46 5.96 -4.61
N TYR A 21 -1.80 6.80 -3.64
CA TYR A 21 -0.89 7.84 -3.16
C TYR A 21 0.37 7.27 -2.52
N GLN A 22 0.22 6.22 -1.71
CA GLN A 22 1.35 5.53 -1.11
C GLN A 22 2.28 4.95 -2.19
N LEU A 23 1.69 4.30 -3.20
CA LEU A 23 2.42 3.77 -4.35
C LEU A 23 3.15 4.89 -5.10
N TYR A 24 2.48 6.00 -5.42
CA TYR A 24 3.08 7.16 -6.07
C TYR A 24 4.24 7.74 -5.26
N SER A 25 4.07 7.88 -3.94
CA SER A 25 5.09 8.41 -3.03
C SER A 25 6.37 7.56 -3.04
N TRP A 26 6.23 6.23 -3.15
CA TRP A 26 7.37 5.33 -3.27
C TRP A 26 8.16 5.54 -4.57
N PHE A 27 7.47 5.88 -5.68
CA PHE A 27 8.11 6.04 -6.98
C PHE A 27 8.51 7.48 -7.35
N LYS A 28 7.99 8.51 -6.66
CA LYS A 28 8.16 9.94 -7.02
C LYS A 28 9.62 10.37 -7.22
N ASN A 29 10.54 9.83 -6.42
CA ASN A 29 11.97 10.18 -6.48
C ASN A 29 12.80 9.20 -7.31
N SER A 30 12.17 8.20 -7.93
CA SER A 30 12.84 7.18 -8.71
C SER A 30 12.74 7.47 -10.21
N LYS A 31 13.69 6.96 -11.00
CA LYS A 31 13.58 6.95 -12.47
C LYS A 31 12.40 6.11 -12.98
N ALA A 32 11.74 5.34 -12.11
CA ALA A 32 10.60 4.51 -12.47
C ALA A 32 9.43 5.31 -13.04
N LEU A 33 9.20 6.54 -12.56
CA LEU A 33 8.10 7.36 -13.07
C LEU A 33 8.26 7.68 -14.57
N GLN A 34 9.48 7.94 -15.02
CA GLN A 34 9.79 8.18 -16.43
C GLN A 34 9.53 6.92 -17.28
N VAL A 35 9.83 5.75 -16.74
CA VAL A 35 9.58 4.47 -17.43
C VAL A 35 8.09 4.15 -17.49
N VAL A 36 7.35 4.38 -16.41
CA VAL A 36 5.88 4.22 -16.39
C VAL A 36 5.21 5.14 -17.40
N MET A 37 5.64 6.41 -17.48
CA MET A 37 5.17 7.36 -18.49
C MET A 37 5.48 6.86 -19.92
N GLY A 38 6.68 6.32 -20.15
CA GLY A 38 7.06 5.73 -21.44
C GLY A 38 6.21 4.51 -21.81
N LEU A 39 5.92 3.63 -20.85
CA LEU A 39 5.07 2.46 -21.06
C LEU A 39 3.61 2.86 -21.34
N MET A 40 3.11 3.88 -20.63
CA MET A 40 1.79 4.46 -20.88
C MET A 40 1.69 5.04 -22.29
N PHE A 41 2.70 5.80 -22.71
CA PHE A 41 2.77 6.37 -24.06
C PHE A 41 2.77 5.28 -25.14
N LEU A 42 3.57 4.21 -24.95
CA LEU A 42 3.57 3.05 -25.82
C LEU A 42 2.18 2.39 -25.89
N GLY A 43 1.50 2.26 -24.74
CA GLY A 43 0.13 1.75 -24.65
C GLY A 43 -0.89 2.61 -25.39
N VAL A 44 -0.76 3.94 -25.34
CA VAL A 44 -1.62 4.86 -26.12
C VAL A 44 -1.41 4.66 -27.61
N ILE A 45 -0.16 4.58 -28.08
CA ILE A 45 0.13 4.31 -29.51
C ILE A 45 -0.43 2.95 -29.91
N TYR A 46 -0.30 1.92 -29.07
CA TYR A 46 -0.91 0.60 -29.33
C TYR A 46 -2.42 0.72 -29.49
N PHE A 47 -3.09 1.44 -28.59
CA PHE A 47 -4.54 1.63 -28.65
C PHE A 47 -4.97 2.38 -29.93
N VAL A 48 -4.25 3.44 -30.29
CA VAL A 48 -4.51 4.22 -31.52
C VAL A 48 -4.31 3.35 -32.77
N THR A 49 -3.18 2.64 -32.87
CA THR A 49 -2.89 1.79 -34.04
C THR A 49 -3.87 0.63 -34.18
N LYS A 50 -4.29 0.03 -33.05
CA LYS A 50 -5.35 -0.98 -33.02
C LYS A 50 -6.71 -0.42 -33.44
N SER A 51 -7.07 0.78 -32.98
CA SER A 51 -8.31 1.45 -33.37
C SER A 51 -8.34 1.83 -34.85
N LEU A 52 -7.18 2.13 -35.45
CA LEU A 52 -7.03 2.42 -36.87
C LEU A 52 -6.96 1.14 -37.75
N GLY A 53 -6.97 -0.04 -37.15
CA GLY A 53 -6.88 -1.31 -37.89
C GLY A 53 -5.48 -1.62 -38.46
N LEU A 54 -4.42 -0.98 -37.95
CA LEU A 54 -3.04 -1.22 -38.37
C LEU A 54 -2.53 -2.55 -37.79
N PHE A 55 -2.81 -3.66 -38.48
CA PHE A 55 -2.50 -5.00 -38.00
C PHE A 55 -1.01 -5.21 -37.70
N MET A 56 -0.12 -4.93 -38.66
CA MET A 56 1.33 -5.16 -38.47
C MET A 56 1.91 -4.30 -37.36
N THR A 57 1.55 -3.01 -37.33
CA THR A 57 2.06 -2.08 -36.32
C THR A 57 1.58 -2.45 -34.92
N SER A 58 0.30 -2.79 -34.76
CA SER A 58 -0.26 -3.19 -33.46
C SER A 58 0.32 -4.52 -32.98
N TRP A 59 0.58 -5.48 -33.88
CA TRP A 59 1.28 -6.72 -33.55
C TRP A 59 2.72 -6.49 -33.08
N ILE A 60 3.50 -5.68 -33.81
CA ILE A 60 4.88 -5.32 -33.42
C ILE A 60 4.91 -4.60 -32.07
N LEU A 61 4.00 -3.65 -31.84
CA LEU A 61 3.93 -2.92 -30.57
C LEU A 61 3.58 -3.83 -29.40
N GLN A 62 2.75 -4.86 -29.62
CA GLN A 62 2.40 -5.84 -28.60
C GLN A 62 3.60 -6.72 -28.22
N GLU A 63 4.35 -7.23 -29.20
CA GLU A 63 5.56 -8.00 -28.93
C GLU A 63 6.64 -7.16 -28.24
N LEU A 64 6.87 -5.93 -28.75
CA LEU A 64 7.78 -4.97 -28.12
C LEU A 64 7.39 -4.66 -26.68
N GLY A 65 6.09 -4.46 -26.42
CA GLY A 65 5.57 -4.21 -25.07
C GLY A 65 5.81 -5.39 -24.13
N THR A 66 5.71 -6.62 -24.63
CA THR A 66 5.96 -7.84 -23.83
C THR A 66 7.43 -7.95 -23.45
N VAL A 67 8.35 -7.74 -24.40
CA VAL A 67 9.81 -7.74 -24.11
C VAL A 67 10.17 -6.61 -23.15
N LEU A 68 9.59 -5.42 -23.34
CA LEU A 68 9.83 -4.27 -22.47
C LEU A 68 9.34 -4.54 -21.04
N LEU A 69 8.22 -5.24 -20.86
CA LEU A 69 7.70 -5.61 -19.54
C LEU A 69 8.63 -6.59 -18.82
N VAL A 70 9.20 -7.58 -19.53
CA VAL A 70 10.20 -8.48 -18.93
C VAL A 70 11.46 -7.71 -18.55
N LEU A 71 11.98 -6.86 -19.44
CA LEU A 71 13.14 -6.01 -19.16
C LEU A 71 12.89 -5.08 -17.97
N LEU A 72 11.67 -4.54 -17.85
CA LEU A 72 11.23 -3.72 -16.72
C LEU A 72 11.42 -4.48 -15.40
N ILE A 73 10.89 -5.71 -15.30
CA ILE A 73 10.99 -6.50 -14.06
C ILE A 73 12.44 -6.76 -13.68
N VAL A 74 13.30 -7.07 -14.66
CA VAL A 74 14.73 -7.33 -14.43
C VAL A 74 15.46 -6.07 -13.95
N VAL A 75 15.24 -4.94 -14.60
CA VAL A 75 15.87 -3.66 -14.24
C VAL A 75 15.38 -3.18 -12.88
N PHE A 76 14.08 -3.34 -12.59
CA PHE A 76 13.46 -2.88 -11.35
C PHE A 76 13.48 -3.92 -10.21
N GLN A 77 14.24 -5.03 -10.34
CA GLN A 77 14.25 -6.06 -9.29
C GLN A 77 14.73 -5.50 -7.94
N ALA A 78 15.67 -4.54 -7.97
CA ALA A 78 16.28 -3.97 -6.78
C ALA A 78 15.29 -3.04 -6.06
N GLU A 79 14.55 -2.23 -6.82
CA GLU A 79 13.53 -1.32 -6.32
C GLU A 79 12.35 -2.09 -5.74
N ILE A 80 11.93 -3.19 -6.36
CA ILE A 80 10.89 -4.07 -5.82
C ILE A 80 11.34 -4.65 -4.48
N ARG A 81 12.59 -5.14 -4.40
CA ARG A 81 13.17 -5.63 -3.15
C ARG A 81 13.18 -4.54 -2.07
N GLN A 82 13.61 -3.33 -2.42
CA GLN A 82 13.68 -2.20 -1.50
C GLN A 82 12.29 -1.74 -1.04
N ALA A 83 11.30 -1.73 -1.93
CA ALA A 83 9.91 -1.41 -1.60
C ALA A 83 9.30 -2.44 -0.62
N LEU A 84 9.55 -3.73 -0.84
CA LEU A 84 9.14 -4.80 0.07
C LEU A 84 9.81 -4.69 1.44
N TYR A 85 11.09 -4.32 1.48
CA TYR A 85 11.81 -4.09 2.72
C TYR A 85 11.24 -2.90 3.50
N ARG A 86 10.93 -1.78 2.81
CA ARG A 86 10.25 -0.62 3.41
C ARG A 86 8.84 -0.96 3.89
N LEU A 87 8.14 -1.87 3.21
CA LEU A 87 6.86 -2.38 3.70
C LEU A 87 7.01 -3.19 4.98
N SER A 88 8.12 -3.92 5.13
CA SER A 88 8.46 -4.61 6.38
C SER A 88 8.71 -3.65 7.54
N LEU A 89 9.07 -2.38 7.31
CA LEU A 89 9.13 -1.36 8.38
C LEU A 89 7.73 -1.03 8.94
N LEU A 90 6.64 -1.31 8.23
CA LEU A 90 5.29 -1.22 8.79
C LEU A 90 5.03 -2.29 9.86
N ARG A 91 5.83 -3.37 9.90
CA ARG A 91 5.83 -4.36 10.99
C ARG A 91 6.50 -3.79 12.25
N ASN A 92 7.52 -2.95 12.09
CA ASN A 92 8.17 -2.24 13.20
C ASN A 92 7.30 -1.11 13.80
N LEU A 93 6.19 -0.71 13.14
CA LEU A 93 5.19 0.18 13.77
C LEU A 93 4.33 -0.55 14.81
N PHE A 94 4.28 -1.89 14.78
CA PHE A 94 3.60 -2.73 15.77
C PHE A 94 4.54 -3.34 16.80
N GLU A 95 5.85 -3.24 16.59
CA GLU A 95 6.84 -3.63 17.56
C GLU A 95 7.02 -2.47 18.54
N HIS A 96 6.87 -2.78 19.82
CA HIS A 96 6.71 -1.83 20.90
C HIS A 96 7.73 -0.69 20.87
N GLN A 97 7.25 0.44 21.35
CA GLN A 97 7.99 1.58 21.89
C GLN A 97 8.95 1.12 23.01
N GLU A 98 9.99 0.36 22.64
CA GLU A 98 11.15 0.13 23.46
C GLU A 98 11.89 1.46 23.48
N SER A 99 11.84 2.11 24.65
CA SER A 99 12.58 3.29 25.06
C SER A 99 13.71 3.66 24.10
N THR A 100 13.59 4.84 23.48
CA THR A 100 14.73 5.53 22.88
C THR A 100 15.86 5.53 23.90
N VAL A 101 16.80 4.60 23.76
CA VAL A 101 18.03 4.57 24.55
C VAL A 101 18.68 5.90 24.21
N ARG A 102 18.60 6.85 25.13
CA ARG A 102 19.22 8.16 24.98
C ARG A 102 20.70 7.93 24.99
N LEU A 103 21.27 7.91 23.80
CA LEU A 103 22.70 7.97 23.62
C LEU A 103 23.22 9.20 24.36
N ASP A 104 24.07 8.99 25.37
CA ASP A 104 24.68 10.08 26.12
C ASP A 104 25.74 10.74 25.22
N LEU A 105 25.29 11.73 24.45
CA LEU A 105 26.14 12.48 23.54
C LEU A 105 27.23 13.27 24.27
N LEU A 106 27.02 13.58 25.55
CA LEU A 106 27.99 14.31 26.36
C LEU A 106 29.16 13.38 26.72
N GLU A 107 28.85 12.17 27.21
CA GLU A 107 29.84 11.13 27.49
C GLU A 107 30.58 10.70 26.21
N PHE A 108 29.84 10.50 25.11
CA PHE A 108 30.42 10.18 23.82
C PHE A 108 31.40 11.26 23.36
N SER A 109 31.00 12.53 23.43
CA SER A 109 31.87 13.65 23.04
C SER A 109 33.12 13.73 23.92
N ALA A 110 32.99 13.50 25.23
CA ALA A 110 34.14 13.43 26.14
C ALA A 110 35.13 12.34 25.72
N THR A 111 34.60 11.16 25.36
CA THR A 111 35.38 10.01 24.93
C THR A 111 36.13 10.28 23.62
N ILE A 112 35.45 10.88 22.63
CA ILE A 112 36.07 11.25 21.35
C ILE A 112 37.24 12.22 21.56
N PHE A 113 37.08 13.23 22.42
CA PHE A 113 38.17 14.16 22.75
C PHE A 113 39.28 13.51 23.57
N SER A 114 38.97 12.52 24.41
CA SER A 114 39.98 11.69 25.09
C SER A 114 40.82 10.91 24.09
N LEU A 115 40.20 10.22 23.13
CA LEU A 115 40.90 9.52 22.04
C LEU A 115 41.76 10.47 21.20
N ALA A 116 41.24 11.66 20.91
CA ALA A 116 41.95 12.71 20.19
C ALA A 116 43.21 13.17 20.94
N SER A 117 43.14 13.36 22.25
CA SER A 117 44.28 13.73 23.09
C SER A 117 45.38 12.65 23.12
N GLN A 118 44.98 11.39 22.97
CA GLN A 118 45.88 10.23 22.89
C GLN A 118 46.36 9.94 21.46
N ARG A 119 45.89 10.72 20.47
CA ARG A 119 46.10 10.49 19.03
C ARG A 119 45.66 9.10 18.58
N THR A 120 44.60 8.59 19.18
CA THR A 120 43.97 7.33 18.80
C THR A 120 42.95 7.60 17.70
N GLY A 121 43.17 7.01 16.52
CA GLY A 121 42.28 7.16 15.38
C GLY A 121 40.91 6.52 15.62
N ALA A 122 39.84 7.24 15.30
CA ALA A 122 38.47 6.76 15.47
C ALA A 122 37.59 7.17 14.29
N LEU A 123 36.59 6.34 13.98
CA LEU A 123 35.65 6.56 12.89
C LEU A 123 34.27 6.04 13.29
N VAL A 124 33.36 6.94 13.66
CA VAL A 124 32.03 6.59 14.18
C VAL A 124 30.96 7.17 13.27
N VAL A 125 30.08 6.31 12.75
CA VAL A 125 28.97 6.65 11.87
C VAL A 125 27.68 6.65 12.68
N PHE A 126 26.93 7.73 12.60
CA PHE A 126 25.57 7.80 13.12
C PHE A 126 24.57 7.74 11.96
N GLN A 127 23.76 6.68 11.93
CA GLN A 127 22.68 6.54 10.97
C GLN A 127 21.54 7.53 11.29
N ARG A 128 21.01 8.17 10.25
CA ARG A 128 19.90 9.12 10.32
C ARG A 128 18.68 8.58 9.56
N GLU A 129 18.11 9.30 8.60
CA GLU A 129 16.88 8.89 7.91
C GLU A 129 17.14 7.80 6.88
N GLU A 130 18.31 7.79 6.23
CA GLU A 130 18.64 6.80 5.22
C GLU A 130 19.20 5.50 5.81
N LEU A 131 18.86 4.38 5.19
CA LEU A 131 19.42 3.07 5.51
C LEU A 131 20.82 2.96 4.91
N LEU A 132 21.79 2.53 5.71
CA LEU A 132 23.20 2.44 5.31
C LEU A 132 23.64 1.02 4.90
N ASP A 133 22.71 0.05 4.91
CA ASP A 133 23.00 -1.38 4.69
C ASP A 133 23.70 -1.66 3.35
N ASP A 134 23.40 -0.88 2.30
CA ASP A 134 23.99 -1.03 0.97
C ASP A 134 25.34 -0.28 0.80
N LEU A 135 25.67 0.61 1.74
CA LEU A 135 26.87 1.44 1.71
C LEU A 135 27.97 0.90 2.62
N ILE A 136 27.58 0.24 3.70
CA ILE A 136 28.49 -0.32 4.68
C ILE A 136 28.81 -1.76 4.31
N LEU A 137 30.09 -2.04 4.15
CA LEU A 137 30.59 -3.37 3.78
C LEU A 137 31.28 -4.03 4.97
N HIS A 138 31.03 -5.33 5.13
CA HIS A 138 31.56 -6.12 6.25
C HIS A 138 31.17 -5.53 7.62
N GLY A 139 31.86 -5.97 8.67
CA GLY A 139 31.62 -5.54 10.05
C GLY A 139 31.26 -6.70 10.97
N VAL A 140 31.64 -6.56 12.23
CA VAL A 140 31.32 -7.50 13.30
C VAL A 140 30.03 -7.03 13.98
N PRO A 141 28.95 -7.83 13.96
CA PRO A 141 27.72 -7.49 14.68
C PRO A 141 27.97 -7.50 16.18
N MET A 142 27.58 -6.42 16.86
CA MET A 142 27.75 -6.28 18.31
C MET A 142 26.45 -6.07 19.07
N ASP A 143 25.48 -5.38 18.48
CA ASP A 143 24.19 -5.01 19.09
C ASP A 143 24.27 -4.62 20.58
N SER A 144 25.09 -3.61 20.86
CA SER A 144 25.40 -3.18 22.23
C SER A 144 25.00 -1.74 22.49
N LEU A 145 24.82 -1.38 23.77
CA LEU A 145 24.58 0.01 24.16
C LEU A 145 25.83 0.86 23.89
N VAL A 146 25.63 2.08 23.38
CA VAL A 146 26.74 3.02 23.19
C VAL A 146 27.18 3.54 24.56
N SER A 147 28.46 3.33 24.88
CA SER A 147 29.12 3.88 26.06
C SER A 147 30.51 4.38 25.70
N GLY A 148 31.04 5.35 26.45
CA GLY A 148 32.38 5.88 26.20
C GLY A 148 33.45 4.81 26.33
N SER A 149 33.34 3.94 27.33
CA SER A 149 34.26 2.82 27.54
C SER A 149 34.27 1.83 26.38
N LEU A 150 33.10 1.52 25.80
CA LEU A 150 33.00 0.65 24.62
C LEU A 150 33.68 1.28 23.40
N VAL A 151 33.36 2.55 23.10
CA VAL A 151 33.94 3.27 21.96
C VAL A 151 35.46 3.36 22.11
N ALA A 152 35.95 3.69 23.30
CA ALA A 152 37.38 3.70 23.57
C ALA A 152 38.03 2.32 23.37
N SER A 153 37.36 1.25 23.82
CA SER A 153 37.86 -0.13 23.69
C SER A 153 37.93 -0.61 22.25
N ILE A 154 36.95 -0.24 21.41
CA ILE A 154 36.94 -0.61 19.99
C ILE A 154 38.16 -0.02 19.27
N PHE A 155 38.47 1.25 19.53
CA PHE A 155 39.53 1.97 18.82
C PHE A 155 40.94 1.81 19.43
N ILE A 156 41.13 0.89 20.37
CA ILE A 156 42.47 0.59 20.90
C ILE A 156 43.38 0.13 19.74
N PRO A 157 44.55 0.77 19.51
CA PRO A 157 45.46 0.37 18.44
C PRO A 157 45.86 -1.10 18.55
N GLY A 158 45.71 -1.85 17.46
CA GLY A 158 46.03 -3.28 17.40
C GLY A 158 44.92 -4.22 17.88
N ALA A 159 43.78 -3.71 18.37
CA ALA A 159 42.63 -4.55 18.71
C ALA A 159 41.91 -5.05 17.44
N PRO A 160 41.35 -6.26 17.37
CA PRO A 160 40.70 -6.76 16.15
C PRO A 160 39.59 -5.86 15.57
N LEU A 161 38.95 -5.02 16.38
CA LEU A 161 37.82 -4.18 15.98
C LEU A 161 38.20 -2.73 15.61
N HIS A 162 39.46 -2.32 15.80
CA HIS A 162 39.87 -0.92 15.63
C HIS A 162 40.02 -0.47 14.18
N ASP A 163 40.11 -1.43 13.25
CA ASP A 163 40.25 -1.14 11.83
C ASP A 163 38.88 -1.04 11.18
N GLY A 164 38.57 0.13 10.63
CA GLY A 164 37.26 0.46 10.08
C GLY A 164 36.40 1.34 10.98
N ALA A 165 35.10 1.38 10.68
CA ALA A 165 34.12 2.25 11.29
C ALA A 165 33.21 1.53 12.28
N VAL A 166 32.68 2.27 13.25
CA VAL A 166 31.61 1.83 14.14
C VAL A 166 30.29 2.42 13.64
N LEU A 167 29.29 1.59 13.42
CA LEU A 167 27.94 2.01 13.04
C LEU A 167 27.06 2.10 14.30
N VAL A 168 26.56 3.30 14.56
CA VAL A 168 25.54 3.57 15.57
C VAL A 168 24.19 3.74 14.88
N LYS A 169 23.23 2.90 15.27
CA LYS A 169 21.86 2.88 14.76
C LYS A 169 20.90 2.83 15.94
N ASP A 170 19.88 3.68 15.94
CA ASP A 170 18.84 3.73 16.98
C ASP A 170 19.39 3.80 18.43
N GLY A 171 20.51 4.51 18.62
CA GLY A 171 21.18 4.66 19.92
C GLY A 171 22.03 3.46 20.37
N ARG A 172 22.23 2.47 19.49
CA ARG A 172 23.00 1.24 19.76
C ARG A 172 24.16 1.10 18.77
N VAL A 173 25.24 0.46 19.18
CA VAL A 173 26.31 0.02 18.28
C VAL A 173 25.84 -1.23 17.55
N ALA A 174 25.49 -1.09 16.27
CA ALA A 174 25.03 -2.19 15.45
C ALA A 174 26.21 -3.04 14.95
N LEU A 175 27.23 -2.38 14.37
CA LEU A 175 28.40 -3.01 13.76
C LEU A 175 29.67 -2.28 14.20
N ALA A 176 30.78 -3.03 14.30
CA ALA A 176 32.13 -2.49 14.46
C ALA A 176 33.03 -3.02 13.33
N SER A 177 34.17 -2.37 13.08
CA SER A 177 35.11 -2.77 12.01
C SER A 177 34.48 -2.78 10.61
N CYS A 178 33.65 -1.77 10.33
CA CYS A 178 32.95 -1.64 9.05
C CYS A 178 33.80 -0.93 8.00
N HIS A 179 33.72 -1.35 6.75
CA HIS A 179 34.33 -0.62 5.64
C HIS A 179 33.34 0.36 5.01
N LEU A 180 33.78 1.61 4.86
CA LEU A 180 33.00 2.68 4.25
C LEU A 180 33.53 2.99 2.84
N PRO A 181 32.69 3.51 1.93
CA PRO A 181 33.14 4.01 0.65
C PRO A 181 34.06 5.22 0.83
N LEU A 182 35.15 5.27 0.07
CA LEU A 182 36.07 6.41 0.08
C LEU A 182 35.61 7.48 -0.92
N SER A 183 35.70 8.76 -0.54
CA SER A 183 35.51 9.85 -1.49
C SER A 183 36.60 9.84 -2.57
N VAL A 184 36.16 10.01 -3.82
CA VAL A 184 37.02 10.13 -5.01
C VAL A 184 37.16 11.58 -5.47
N SER A 185 36.62 12.53 -4.72
CA SER A 185 36.67 13.95 -5.10
C SER A 185 38.12 14.47 -5.11
N ALA A 186 38.47 15.20 -6.17
CA ALA A 186 39.76 15.87 -6.32
C ALA A 186 39.92 17.08 -5.37
N GLU A 187 38.81 17.55 -4.80
CA GLU A 187 38.78 18.67 -3.85
C GLU A 187 39.25 18.26 -2.44
N VAL A 188 39.36 16.95 -2.17
CA VAL A 188 39.80 16.43 -0.87
C VAL A 188 41.30 16.69 -0.70
N PRO A 189 41.72 17.47 0.31
CA PRO A 189 43.13 17.75 0.52
C PRO A 189 43.97 16.47 0.66
N GLN A 190 45.13 16.44 -0.01
CA GLN A 190 46.01 15.26 -0.03
C GLN A 190 46.50 14.82 1.35
N HIS A 191 46.55 15.74 2.31
CA HIS A 191 47.01 15.49 3.68
C HIS A 191 45.96 14.80 4.58
N LEU A 192 44.77 14.49 4.04
CA LEU A 192 43.72 13.75 4.74
C LEU A 192 43.90 12.25 4.54
N GLY A 193 43.99 11.53 5.67
CA GLY A 193 44.12 10.07 5.70
C GLY A 193 42.86 9.32 5.26
N THR A 194 42.96 7.99 5.19
CA THR A 194 41.90 7.10 4.71
C THR A 194 40.61 7.21 5.51
N ARG A 195 40.66 7.37 6.85
CA ARG A 195 39.46 7.57 7.69
C ARG A 195 38.67 8.84 7.35
N HIS A 196 39.36 9.93 7.00
CA HIS A 196 38.69 11.17 6.57
C HIS A 196 38.03 11.00 5.21
N ARG A 197 38.71 10.31 4.28
CA ARG A 197 38.16 9.98 2.95
C ARG A 197 36.95 9.06 3.06
N ALA A 198 36.99 8.09 3.97
CA ALA A 198 35.90 7.18 4.29
C ALA A 198 34.68 7.93 4.85
N ALA A 199 34.90 8.83 5.81
CA ALA A 199 33.84 9.66 6.37
C ALA A 199 33.19 10.54 5.32
N LEU A 200 34.01 11.19 4.49
CA LEU A 200 33.52 12.04 3.42
C LEU A 200 32.73 11.23 2.38
N GLY A 201 33.28 10.10 1.93
CA GLY A 201 32.64 9.26 0.91
C GLY A 201 31.31 8.66 1.36
N LEU A 202 31.14 8.38 2.65
CA LEU A 202 29.83 8.01 3.19
C LEU A 202 28.87 9.20 3.25
N SER A 203 29.33 10.36 3.72
CA SER A 203 28.50 11.58 3.83
C SER A 203 28.10 12.19 2.46
N GLU A 204 28.83 11.87 1.39
CA GLU A 204 28.48 12.26 0.01
C GLU A 204 27.32 11.43 -0.55
N ARG A 205 27.16 10.20 -0.04
CA ARG A 205 26.22 9.19 -0.56
C ARG A 205 25.02 8.95 0.36
N SER A 206 25.01 9.56 1.54
CA SER A 206 23.97 9.40 2.54
C SER A 206 23.86 10.62 3.45
N ASP A 207 22.76 10.70 4.19
CA ASP A 207 22.54 11.73 5.22
C ASP A 207 23.28 11.43 6.55
N ALA A 208 24.13 10.41 6.60
CA ALA A 208 24.82 9.99 7.83
C ALA A 208 25.77 11.07 8.37
N ALA A 209 25.82 11.19 9.70
CA ALA A 209 26.81 12.03 10.38
C ALA A 209 28.00 11.17 10.80
N VAL A 210 29.21 11.50 10.34
CA VAL A 210 30.41 10.68 10.60
C VAL A 210 31.44 11.46 11.39
N VAL A 211 31.74 11.01 12.60
CA VAL A 211 32.80 11.57 13.45
C VAL A 211 34.12 10.88 13.17
N VAL A 212 35.17 11.67 12.96
CA VAL A 212 36.53 11.19 12.68
C VAL A 212 37.50 11.78 13.70
N VAL A 213 38.41 10.95 14.20
CA VAL A 213 39.58 11.39 14.96
C VAL A 213 40.83 11.04 14.17
N SER A 214 41.69 12.03 13.94
CA SER A 214 42.97 11.86 13.25
C SER A 214 44.00 11.19 14.16
N GLU A 215 44.55 10.06 13.74
CA GLU A 215 45.66 9.39 14.44
C GLU A 215 47.00 10.16 14.34
N GLU A 216 47.16 10.98 13.30
CA GLU A 216 48.38 11.77 13.12
C GLU A 216 48.35 13.07 13.93
N ARG A 217 47.21 13.78 13.87
CA ARG A 217 47.09 15.15 14.38
C ARG A 217 46.31 15.24 15.69
N GLY A 218 45.58 14.20 16.08
CA GLY A 218 44.63 14.26 17.19
C GLY A 218 43.49 15.26 16.94
N ALA A 219 43.22 15.62 15.68
CA ALA A 219 42.15 16.53 15.32
C ALA A 219 40.82 15.76 15.21
N VAL A 220 39.73 16.36 15.71
CA VAL A 220 38.36 15.84 15.57
C VAL A 220 37.69 16.53 14.39
N SER A 221 37.00 15.78 13.55
CA SER A 221 36.24 16.28 12.42
C SER A 221 34.90 15.57 12.31
N LEU A 222 33.92 16.26 11.74
CA LEU A 222 32.57 15.76 11.52
C LEU A 222 32.25 15.88 10.03
N ALA A 223 31.96 14.76 9.36
CA ALA A 223 31.52 14.74 7.98
C ALA A 223 29.99 14.66 7.90
N VAL A 224 29.37 15.62 7.21
CA VAL A 224 27.92 15.72 6.99
C VAL A 224 27.70 16.35 5.61
N ASP A 225 26.75 15.83 4.83
CA ASP A 225 26.36 16.36 3.52
C ASP A 225 27.56 16.61 2.58
N GLY A 226 28.50 15.68 2.54
CA GLY A 226 29.71 15.76 1.72
C GLY A 226 30.70 16.86 2.13
N LYS A 227 30.61 17.40 3.36
CA LYS A 227 31.53 18.41 3.89
C LYS A 227 32.18 17.92 5.17
N LEU A 228 33.46 18.23 5.33
CA LEU A 228 34.22 17.93 6.53
C LEU A 228 34.35 19.19 7.41
N GLU A 229 33.65 19.21 8.53
CA GLU A 229 33.69 20.28 9.54
C GLU A 229 34.75 19.97 10.60
N ALA A 230 35.69 20.89 10.86
CA ALA A 230 36.63 20.75 11.96
C ALA A 230 35.96 21.08 13.31
N ILE A 231 36.12 20.20 14.30
CA ILE A 231 35.52 20.35 15.62
C ILE A 231 36.63 20.55 16.66
N HIS A 232 36.61 21.70 17.34
CA HIS A 232 37.71 22.13 18.21
C HIS A 232 37.45 21.86 19.69
N THR A 233 36.17 21.73 20.10
CA THR A 233 35.81 21.52 21.51
C THR A 233 34.76 20.43 21.68
N GLN A 234 34.78 19.78 22.85
CA GLN A 234 33.78 18.79 23.25
C GLN A 234 32.35 19.37 23.20
N ALA A 235 32.18 20.62 23.66
CA ALA A 235 30.90 21.30 23.66
C ALA A 235 30.36 21.49 22.22
N GLN A 236 31.23 21.88 21.29
CA GLN A 236 30.87 22.03 19.88
C GLN A 236 30.44 20.71 19.25
N LEU A 237 31.14 19.60 19.55
CA LEU A 237 30.76 18.27 19.05
C LEU A 237 29.39 17.86 19.58
N HIS A 238 29.19 18.02 20.89
CA HIS A 238 27.93 17.70 21.56
C HIS A 238 26.76 18.49 20.95
N GLU A 239 26.93 19.80 20.76
CA GLU A 239 25.89 20.67 20.17
C GLU A 239 25.56 20.24 18.73
N ARG A 240 26.59 20.01 17.89
CA ARG A 240 26.37 19.57 16.49
C ARG A 240 25.70 18.21 16.42
N LEU A 241 26.17 17.21 17.16
CA LEU A 241 25.55 15.89 17.19
C LEU A 241 24.11 15.96 17.74
N THR A 242 23.86 16.77 18.76
CA THR A 242 22.50 16.99 19.29
C THR A 242 21.60 17.58 18.21
N SER A 243 22.07 18.57 17.46
CA SER A 243 21.30 19.20 16.37
C SER A 243 21.00 18.26 15.20
N LEU A 244 21.87 17.26 14.96
CA LEU A 244 21.77 16.34 13.83
C LEU A 244 21.00 15.06 14.17
N LEU A 245 21.10 14.58 15.41
CA LEU A 245 20.59 13.27 15.85
C LEU A 245 19.32 13.37 16.69
N GLN A 246 19.10 14.49 17.37
CA GLN A 246 17.82 14.71 18.03
C GLN A 246 16.89 15.45 17.09
N PRO A 247 15.67 14.95 16.83
CA PRO A 247 14.65 15.81 16.27
C PRO A 247 14.43 16.95 17.28
N LEU A 248 14.60 18.21 16.84
CA LEU A 248 14.21 19.40 17.60
C LEU A 248 12.85 19.12 18.26
N SER A 249 12.90 18.94 19.57
CA SER A 249 11.88 18.22 20.31
C SER A 249 10.54 18.97 20.35
N ARG A 250 9.48 18.24 19.97
CA ARG A 250 8.10 18.31 20.51
C ARG A 250 7.17 19.51 20.21
N GLU A 251 7.59 20.61 19.61
CA GLU A 251 6.62 21.66 19.18
C GLU A 251 6.02 21.43 17.77
N ALA A 252 6.68 20.63 16.93
CA ALA A 252 6.23 20.38 15.55
C ALA A 252 5.14 19.29 15.40
N GLU A 253 4.86 18.50 16.43
CA GLU A 253 3.91 17.37 16.34
C GLU A 253 2.45 17.83 16.15
N ARG A 254 2.05 19.00 16.69
CA ARG A 254 0.68 19.53 16.52
C ARG A 254 0.46 20.30 15.23
N VAL A 255 1.51 20.81 14.57
CA VAL A 255 1.38 21.61 13.33
C VAL A 255 1.67 20.76 12.07
N GLY A 256 2.15 19.52 12.23
CA GLY A 256 2.62 18.67 11.14
C GLY A 256 1.54 17.91 10.35
N ILE A 257 0.42 17.49 10.94
CA ILE A 257 -0.56 16.63 10.23
C ILE A 257 -1.30 17.41 9.15
N MET A 258 -1.83 18.59 9.47
CA MET A 258 -2.45 19.47 8.47
C MET A 258 -1.43 19.92 7.43
N ARG A 259 -0.23 20.36 7.84
CA ARG A 259 0.79 20.80 6.88
C ARG A 259 1.35 19.66 6.01
N ARG A 260 1.42 18.41 6.50
CA ARG A 260 1.76 17.22 5.69
C ARG A 260 0.61 16.78 4.78
N LEU A 261 -0.64 16.96 5.20
CA LEU A 261 -1.82 16.78 4.34
C LEU A 261 -1.84 17.80 3.20
N PHE A 262 -1.50 19.08 3.47
CA PHE A 262 -1.46 20.14 2.47
C PHE A 262 -0.12 20.30 1.73
N ALA A 263 1.00 19.79 2.25
CA ALA A 263 2.25 19.69 1.51
C ALA A 263 2.10 18.60 0.43
N ASN A 264 2.34 18.97 -0.83
CA ASN A 264 2.04 18.17 -2.01
C ASN A 264 0.54 18.00 -2.30
N PHE A 265 -0.27 19.06 -2.14
CA PHE A 265 -1.70 19.04 -2.47
C PHE A 265 -1.99 18.63 -3.92
N TRP A 266 -1.24 19.19 -4.89
CA TRP A 266 -1.46 18.92 -6.32
C TRP A 266 -1.41 17.44 -6.73
N PRO A 267 -0.35 16.66 -6.39
CA PRO A 267 -0.33 15.23 -6.73
C PRO A 267 -1.40 14.43 -5.97
N LYS A 268 -1.78 14.82 -4.75
CA LYS A 268 -2.88 14.17 -4.01
C LYS A 268 -4.23 14.37 -4.70
N VAL A 269 -4.50 15.59 -5.15
CA VAL A 269 -5.73 15.91 -5.89
C VAL A 269 -5.74 15.19 -7.23
N ALA A 270 -4.62 15.15 -7.96
CA ALA A 270 -4.54 14.42 -9.22
C ALA A 270 -4.84 12.93 -9.05
N ILE A 271 -4.31 12.29 -8.01
CA ILE A 271 -4.56 10.88 -7.69
C ILE A 271 -6.01 10.66 -7.26
N PHE A 272 -6.56 11.53 -6.40
CA PHE A 272 -7.97 11.46 -6.00
C PHE A 272 -8.89 11.57 -7.22
N CYS A 273 -8.66 12.56 -8.10
CA CYS A 273 -9.42 12.72 -9.33
C CYS A 273 -9.29 11.50 -10.27
N PHE A 274 -8.09 10.92 -10.37
CA PHE A 274 -7.87 9.71 -11.16
C PHE A 274 -8.62 8.50 -10.60
N VAL A 275 -8.57 8.29 -9.27
CA VAL A 275 -9.30 7.21 -8.59
C VAL A 275 -10.80 7.40 -8.75
N VAL A 276 -11.31 8.63 -8.58
CA VAL A 276 -12.74 8.94 -8.78
C VAL A 276 -13.16 8.72 -10.23
N ALA A 277 -12.36 9.15 -11.21
CA ALA A 277 -12.64 8.93 -12.62
C ALA A 277 -12.62 7.44 -12.99
N SER A 278 -11.66 6.67 -12.45
CA SER A 278 -11.58 5.23 -12.64
C SER A 278 -12.77 4.52 -12.00
N TRP A 279 -13.14 4.87 -10.77
CA TRP A 279 -14.32 4.36 -10.08
C TRP A 279 -15.59 4.67 -10.89
N LEU A 280 -15.77 5.90 -11.36
CA LEU A 280 -16.93 6.29 -12.16
C LEU A 280 -16.99 5.50 -13.48
N LEU A 281 -15.85 5.33 -14.15
CA LEU A 281 -15.77 4.58 -15.41
C LEU A 281 -16.07 3.09 -15.22
N ILE A 282 -15.64 2.50 -14.10
CA ILE A 282 -15.90 1.09 -13.75
C ILE A 282 -17.35 0.90 -13.32
N THR A 283 -17.85 1.75 -12.42
CA THR A 283 -19.24 1.72 -11.93
C THR A 283 -20.23 1.95 -13.07
N TYR A 284 -19.91 2.83 -14.03
CA TYR A 284 -20.73 3.03 -15.22
C TYR A 284 -20.86 1.75 -16.07
N ARG A 285 -19.91 0.82 -15.98
CA ARG A 285 -19.96 -0.47 -16.69
C ARG A 285 -20.61 -1.60 -15.90
N GLN A 286 -20.80 -1.46 -14.59
CA GLN A 286 -21.39 -2.48 -13.74
C GLN A 286 -22.86 -2.15 -13.48
N GLY A 287 -23.78 -2.75 -14.25
CA GLY A 287 -25.23 -2.61 -14.03
C GLY A 287 -25.66 -3.04 -12.63
N GLU A 288 -26.66 -2.35 -12.07
CA GLU A 288 -27.20 -2.56 -10.72
C GLU A 288 -27.79 -3.97 -10.55
N ILE A 289 -27.44 -4.64 -9.43
CA ILE A 289 -28.10 -5.86 -8.98
C ILE A 289 -29.19 -5.44 -7.98
N LEU A 290 -30.45 -5.56 -8.41
CA LEU A 290 -31.64 -5.21 -7.64
C LEU A 290 -32.29 -6.49 -7.12
N SER A 291 -32.38 -6.65 -5.80
CA SER A 291 -33.18 -7.73 -5.20
C SER A 291 -34.62 -7.28 -5.15
N VAL A 292 -35.53 -7.99 -5.83
CA VAL A 292 -36.96 -7.69 -5.81
C VAL A 292 -37.70 -8.91 -5.28
N THR A 293 -38.46 -8.71 -4.21
CA THR A 293 -39.40 -9.71 -3.67
C THR A 293 -40.67 -9.67 -4.50
N ALA A 294 -40.98 -10.75 -5.22
CA ALA A 294 -42.12 -10.81 -6.13
C ALA A 294 -43.23 -11.70 -5.53
N PRO A 295 -44.50 -11.24 -5.55
CA PRO A 295 -45.64 -12.06 -5.13
C PRO A 295 -45.93 -13.16 -6.16
N VAL A 296 -46.24 -14.37 -5.68
CA VAL A 296 -46.55 -15.52 -6.52
C VAL A 296 -48.04 -15.52 -6.87
N THR A 297 -48.42 -15.57 -8.15
CA THR A 297 -49.82 -15.74 -8.56
C THR A 297 -50.02 -17.05 -9.29
N PHE A 298 -51.06 -17.79 -8.92
CA PHE A 298 -51.36 -19.10 -9.48
C PHE A 298 -52.41 -18.99 -10.61
N HIS A 299 -52.17 -19.63 -11.76
CA HIS A 299 -53.14 -19.74 -12.85
C HIS A 299 -53.55 -21.21 -13.06
N ASN A 300 -54.73 -21.42 -13.66
CA ASN A 300 -55.19 -22.73 -14.14
C ASN A 300 -55.52 -23.77 -13.03
N LEU A 301 -56.26 -23.36 -12.00
CA LEU A 301 -56.80 -24.27 -10.99
C LEU A 301 -58.01 -25.04 -11.55
N PRO A 302 -58.03 -26.39 -11.54
CA PRO A 302 -59.19 -27.16 -11.97
C PRO A 302 -60.42 -26.85 -11.11
N GLU A 303 -61.63 -26.78 -11.70
CA GLU A 303 -62.87 -26.28 -11.04
C GLU A 303 -63.34 -27.06 -9.79
N ASN A 304 -62.65 -28.16 -9.43
CA ASN A 304 -62.97 -29.08 -8.34
C ASN A 304 -62.06 -28.98 -7.10
N LEU A 305 -61.06 -28.07 -7.07
CA LEU A 305 -60.08 -27.96 -5.97
C LEU A 305 -60.05 -26.55 -5.35
N THR A 306 -59.73 -26.46 -4.06
CA THR A 306 -59.45 -25.22 -3.32
C THR A 306 -58.07 -25.31 -2.69
N LEU A 307 -57.27 -24.24 -2.84
CA LEU A 307 -55.95 -24.11 -2.22
C LEU A 307 -56.12 -23.75 -0.73
N THR A 308 -55.67 -24.63 0.18
CA THR A 308 -55.79 -24.38 1.63
C THR A 308 -54.51 -23.73 2.20
N ARG A 309 -53.31 -24.08 1.69
CA ARG A 309 -52.03 -23.43 2.08
C ARG A 309 -50.97 -23.54 0.97
N SER A 310 -50.41 -22.41 0.54
CA SER A 310 -49.12 -22.30 -0.14
C SER A 310 -48.05 -21.90 0.87
N TYR A 311 -46.87 -22.52 0.80
CA TYR A 311 -45.69 -22.03 1.51
C TYR A 311 -44.48 -22.19 0.57
N PRO A 312 -43.71 -21.12 0.30
CA PRO A 312 -43.85 -19.73 0.77
C PRO A 312 -44.75 -18.87 -0.14
N ASP A 313 -45.30 -17.78 0.41
CA ASP A 313 -46.11 -16.77 -0.30
C ASP A 313 -45.27 -15.68 -1.00
N GLU A 314 -43.94 -15.68 -0.80
CA GLU A 314 -43.01 -14.72 -1.38
C GLU A 314 -41.70 -15.44 -1.78
N ILE A 315 -41.12 -15.06 -2.92
CA ILE A 315 -39.81 -15.54 -3.38
C ILE A 315 -38.91 -14.33 -3.60
N ASP A 316 -37.75 -14.31 -2.95
CA ASP A 316 -36.71 -13.30 -3.18
C ASP A 316 -36.01 -13.59 -4.51
N LEU A 317 -36.10 -12.65 -5.45
CA LEU A 317 -35.44 -12.74 -6.76
C LEU A 317 -34.30 -11.71 -6.83
N GLN A 318 -33.08 -12.17 -7.14
CA GLN A 318 -31.96 -11.28 -7.44
C GLN A 318 -31.90 -11.01 -8.95
N LEU A 319 -32.29 -9.80 -9.35
CA LEU A 319 -32.34 -9.35 -10.73
C LEU A 319 -31.15 -8.45 -11.05
N LYS A 320 -30.51 -8.63 -12.20
CA LYS A 320 -29.48 -7.70 -12.69
C LYS A 320 -30.06 -6.88 -13.84
N THR A 321 -30.13 -5.57 -13.66
CA THR A 321 -30.58 -4.64 -14.70
C THR A 321 -29.37 -4.02 -15.41
N PHE A 322 -29.41 -4.00 -16.73
CA PHE A 322 -28.35 -3.43 -17.57
C PHE A 322 -28.65 -1.99 -18.02
N SER A 323 -29.75 -1.39 -17.57
CA SER A 323 -30.12 -0.03 -17.98
C SER A 323 -30.56 0.85 -16.81
N ASN A 324 -30.00 2.06 -16.75
CA ASN A 324 -30.37 3.13 -15.82
C ASN A 324 -31.74 3.77 -16.13
N LEU A 325 -32.56 3.15 -17.00
CA LEU A 325 -33.86 3.63 -17.48
C LEU A 325 -35.04 2.95 -16.78
N VAL A 326 -34.80 1.93 -15.95
CA VAL A 326 -35.86 1.26 -15.19
C VAL A 326 -36.10 2.05 -13.90
N GLY A 327 -37.23 2.76 -13.85
CA GLY A 327 -37.66 3.49 -12.67
C GLY A 327 -37.87 2.58 -11.46
N SER A 328 -37.81 3.19 -10.28
CA SER A 328 -37.93 2.57 -8.95
C SER A 328 -38.91 1.38 -8.88
N PRO A 329 -38.54 0.24 -8.25
CA PRO A 329 -39.24 -1.05 -8.30
C PRO A 329 -40.61 -1.09 -7.61
N LYS A 330 -41.17 0.05 -7.18
CA LYS A 330 -42.47 0.10 -6.50
C LYS A 330 -43.67 -0.25 -7.38
N ASN A 331 -43.50 -0.28 -8.71
CA ASN A 331 -44.59 -0.52 -9.68
C ASN A 331 -44.22 -1.55 -10.77
N LEU A 332 -43.26 -2.44 -10.53
CA LEU A 332 -42.95 -3.53 -11.47
C LEU A 332 -43.68 -4.78 -11.00
N ASP A 333 -44.83 -5.06 -11.62
CA ASP A 333 -45.60 -6.30 -11.53
C ASP A 333 -44.75 -7.47 -12.06
N ILE A 334 -43.78 -7.92 -11.26
CA ILE A 334 -43.06 -9.16 -11.50
C ILE A 334 -43.95 -10.26 -10.96
N VAL A 335 -44.64 -10.93 -11.86
CA VAL A 335 -45.57 -12.00 -11.56
C VAL A 335 -44.90 -13.34 -11.87
N VAL A 336 -44.73 -14.18 -10.84
CA VAL A 336 -44.31 -15.58 -11.03
C VAL A 336 -45.56 -16.39 -11.36
N ASP A 337 -45.73 -16.73 -12.64
CA ASP A 337 -46.88 -17.45 -13.20
C ASP A 337 -46.62 -18.96 -13.13
N LEU A 338 -47.19 -19.63 -12.12
CA LEU A 338 -47.04 -21.08 -11.91
C LEU A 338 -48.28 -21.82 -12.44
N ASP A 339 -48.08 -22.64 -13.48
CA ASP A 339 -49.12 -23.48 -14.07
C ASP A 339 -49.42 -24.71 -13.19
N LEU A 340 -50.64 -24.76 -12.63
CA LEU A 340 -51.10 -25.84 -11.74
C LEU A 340 -51.81 -27.01 -12.46
N GLY A 341 -51.80 -27.05 -13.81
CA GLY A 341 -52.54 -28.05 -14.60
C GLY A 341 -52.18 -29.54 -14.37
N LYS A 342 -51.11 -29.86 -13.62
CA LYS A 342 -50.64 -31.23 -13.33
C LYS A 342 -50.73 -31.63 -11.84
N VAL A 343 -51.36 -30.81 -11.02
CA VAL A 343 -51.44 -31.00 -9.57
C VAL A 343 -52.56 -31.97 -9.20
N HIS A 344 -52.22 -33.01 -8.43
CA HIS A 344 -53.16 -34.02 -7.94
C HIS A 344 -53.56 -33.74 -6.48
N GLU A 345 -54.62 -34.35 -5.97
CA GLU A 345 -55.09 -34.19 -4.59
C GLU A 345 -53.98 -34.57 -3.58
N GLY A 346 -53.61 -33.66 -2.67
CA GLY A 346 -52.50 -33.84 -1.71
C GLY A 346 -51.30 -32.88 -1.88
N ALA A 347 -50.16 -33.23 -1.28
CA ALA A 347 -48.95 -32.40 -1.27
C ALA A 347 -48.11 -32.60 -2.53
N ASN A 348 -48.01 -31.57 -3.38
CA ASN A 348 -47.23 -31.58 -4.61
C ASN A 348 -46.02 -30.65 -4.47
N THR A 349 -44.89 -31.02 -5.08
CA THR A 349 -43.67 -30.19 -5.11
C THR A 349 -43.41 -29.79 -6.56
N VAL A 350 -43.43 -28.50 -6.86
CA VAL A 350 -43.22 -27.96 -8.21
C VAL A 350 -41.84 -27.31 -8.25
N GLN A 351 -41.02 -27.71 -9.23
CA GLN A 351 -39.74 -27.04 -9.51
C GLN A 351 -39.99 -25.80 -10.37
N VAL A 352 -39.48 -24.65 -9.92
CA VAL A 352 -39.60 -23.37 -10.65
C VAL A 352 -38.44 -23.27 -11.65
N SER A 353 -38.74 -23.40 -12.95
CA SER A 353 -37.76 -23.22 -14.02
C SER A 353 -37.67 -21.76 -14.49
N LYS A 354 -36.46 -21.31 -14.85
CA LYS A 354 -36.15 -19.93 -15.29
C LYS A 354 -37.00 -19.43 -16.48
N ASP A 355 -37.59 -20.35 -17.25
CA ASP A 355 -38.37 -20.06 -18.46
C ASP A 355 -39.84 -19.69 -18.18
N GLN A 356 -40.30 -19.81 -16.93
CA GLN A 356 -41.68 -19.49 -16.53
C GLN A 356 -41.82 -18.09 -15.92
N ILE A 357 -40.73 -17.31 -15.86
CA ILE A 357 -40.71 -15.96 -15.29
C ILE A 357 -40.85 -14.97 -16.45
N LYS A 358 -42.00 -14.29 -16.54
CA LYS A 358 -42.19 -13.20 -17.51
C LYS A 358 -41.37 -11.98 -17.07
N LEU A 359 -40.23 -11.77 -17.72
CA LEU A 359 -39.34 -10.64 -17.46
C LEU A 359 -39.56 -9.53 -18.49
N PRO A 360 -39.55 -8.25 -18.10
CA PRO A 360 -39.48 -7.15 -19.06
C PRO A 360 -38.14 -7.17 -19.81
N PRO A 361 -38.06 -6.59 -21.02
CA PRO A 361 -36.85 -6.58 -21.83
C PRO A 361 -35.68 -5.89 -21.09
N GLY A 362 -34.52 -6.55 -21.03
CA GLY A 362 -33.29 -6.01 -20.42
C GLY A 362 -32.99 -6.45 -18.98
N VAL A 363 -33.77 -7.39 -18.42
CA VAL A 363 -33.56 -7.95 -17.08
C VAL A 363 -33.16 -9.43 -17.16
N VAL A 364 -32.11 -9.82 -16.43
CA VAL A 364 -31.66 -11.22 -16.36
C VAL A 364 -31.64 -11.68 -14.89
N VAL A 365 -32.19 -12.87 -14.63
CA VAL A 365 -32.19 -13.51 -13.31
C VAL A 365 -30.81 -14.09 -13.02
N VAL A 366 -30.14 -13.58 -11.98
CA VAL A 366 -28.78 -14.00 -11.61
C VAL A 366 -28.81 -15.22 -10.69
N ASN A 367 -29.71 -15.25 -9.71
CA ASN A 367 -29.82 -16.36 -8.77
C ASN A 367 -31.26 -16.56 -8.29
N LEU A 368 -31.62 -17.83 -8.03
CA LEU A 368 -32.91 -18.26 -7.47
C LEU A 368 -32.62 -18.96 -6.15
N ASP A 369 -32.93 -18.31 -5.02
CA ASP A 369 -32.54 -18.82 -3.70
C ASP A 369 -33.31 -20.10 -3.31
N ARG A 370 -34.50 -20.36 -3.88
CA ARG A 370 -35.27 -21.60 -3.66
C ARG A 370 -35.99 -22.06 -4.94
N SER A 371 -35.62 -23.24 -5.42
CA SER A 371 -36.14 -23.83 -6.68
C SER A 371 -37.36 -24.74 -6.49
N LEU A 372 -37.87 -24.91 -5.27
CA LEU A 372 -38.91 -25.90 -4.93
C LEU A 372 -40.06 -25.23 -4.15
N VAL A 373 -41.27 -25.25 -4.72
CA VAL A 373 -42.49 -24.74 -4.07
C VAL A 373 -43.40 -25.93 -3.75
N ARG A 374 -43.83 -26.06 -2.48
CA ARG A 374 -44.72 -27.13 -2.02
C ARG A 374 -46.15 -26.61 -1.94
N VAL A 375 -47.05 -27.19 -2.72
CA VAL A 375 -48.46 -26.79 -2.83
C VAL A 375 -49.34 -27.93 -2.31
N THR A 376 -50.31 -27.64 -1.44
CA THR A 376 -51.29 -28.63 -0.95
C THR A 376 -52.69 -28.25 -1.43
N ALA A 377 -53.34 -29.14 -2.17
CA ALA A 377 -54.69 -28.92 -2.74
C ALA A 377 -55.70 -29.93 -2.19
N GLU A 378 -56.89 -29.45 -1.81
CA GLU A 378 -58.03 -30.25 -1.31
C GLU A 378 -59.31 -30.02 -2.14
N LYS A 379 -60.21 -31.01 -2.16
CA LYS A 379 -61.44 -31.02 -2.96
C LYS A 379 -62.55 -30.14 -2.38
N LYS A 380 -63.17 -29.33 -3.24
CA LYS A 380 -64.26 -28.40 -2.91
C LYS A 380 -65.53 -29.15 -2.44
N GLN A 381 -65.96 -28.98 -1.19
CA GLN A 381 -67.21 -29.59 -0.71
C GLN A 381 -68.45 -28.91 -1.34
N PRO A 382 -69.46 -29.68 -1.80
CA PRO A 382 -70.64 -29.12 -2.46
C PRO A 382 -71.63 -28.52 -1.44
N LYS A 383 -72.13 -27.32 -1.77
CA LYS A 383 -73.16 -26.54 -1.05
C LYS A 383 -74.41 -27.39 -0.79
N ALA A 384 -74.80 -27.57 0.47
CA ALA A 384 -76.10 -28.14 0.84
C ALA A 384 -77.24 -27.22 0.35
N SER A 385 -78.09 -27.72 -0.54
CA SER A 385 -79.30 -27.03 -0.98
C SER A 385 -80.44 -27.31 0.01
N GLY A 386 -80.93 -26.25 0.67
CA GLY A 386 -82.08 -26.31 1.58
C GLY A 386 -83.36 -25.87 0.88
N ARG A 387 -84.11 -26.87 0.37
CA ARG A 387 -85.56 -26.96 0.08
C ARG A 387 -86.45 -25.69 0.03
N LYS A 388 -87.14 -25.55 -1.11
CA LYS A 388 -88.46 -24.92 -1.25
C LYS A 388 -89.50 -25.62 -0.35
N ARG A 389 -90.28 -24.85 0.41
CA ARG A 389 -91.74 -24.85 0.37
C ARG A 389 -92.29 -23.52 0.83
#